data_AF-A0A2V8RQS7-F1
#
_entry.id   AF-A0A2V8RQS7-F1
#
_cell.length_a   1.000
_cell.length_b   1.000
_cell.length_c   1.000
_cell.angle_alpha   90.00
_cell.angle_beta   90.00
_cell.angle_gamma   90.00
#
_symmetry.space_group_name_H-M   'P 1'
#
loop_
_entity.id
_entity.type
_entity.pdbx_description
1 polymer ?
#
loop_
_entity_poly.entity_id
_entity_poly.type
_entity_poly.pdbx_seq_one_letter_code
_entity_poly.pdbx_strand_id
1 'polypeptide(L)'
;NDRKIDAVIQWQVMDDLEGKYKREIVAYQNAITKVLTTISRTSIGKQLLSMIGGQKVYIIPQESDGPARTGLYSDEQGGGIRISFSPEYFSRVYIGPSSVGSAVEDTLFHELVHAMRYSNNRYFPRNLSSPDFNHNSEEFIAEQLANVYHSSRGTSDFLSKYYGGYARKKQMYEYLEESAELVYAIRFYLQSEPLAKFAAMLQQPAYNPFRDYKELEDKSYLRMFPSDDDPFKKP
;
A
#
# COMPACT_ATOMS: atom_id res chain seq x y z
N ASN A 1 -19.35 14.74 16.29
CA ASN A 1 -19.46 13.39 16.89
C ASN A 1 -18.18 12.69 16.48
N ASP A 2 -17.10 13.07 17.17
CA ASP A 2 -15.74 13.12 16.63
C ASP A 2 -14.91 12.00 17.24
N ARG A 3 -14.80 10.88 16.54
CA ARG A 3 -13.82 9.84 16.87
C ARG A 3 -12.45 10.28 16.34
N LYS A 4 -11.66 10.90 17.20
CA LYS A 4 -10.22 11.11 17.00
C LYS A 4 -9.57 9.74 16.73
N ILE A 5 -8.78 9.67 15.67
CA ILE A 5 -7.98 8.49 15.31
C ILE A 5 -6.78 8.46 16.27
N ASP A 6 -6.85 7.61 17.29
CA ASP A 6 -5.77 7.37 18.27
C ASP A 6 -4.68 6.44 17.67
N ALA A 7 -3.91 6.93 16.70
CA ALA A 7 -2.83 6.15 16.06
C ALA A 7 -1.40 6.59 16.45
N VAL A 8 -1.22 7.30 17.57
CA VAL A 8 0.11 7.73 18.03
C VAL A 8 0.21 7.47 19.53
N ILE A 9 1.10 6.55 19.98
CA ILE A 9 1.63 6.33 21.35
C ILE A 9 2.40 4.97 21.34
N GLN A 10 3.61 4.76 21.88
CA GLN A 10 4.46 5.53 22.81
C GLN A 10 5.93 5.07 22.64
N TRP A 11 6.87 6.00 22.69
CA TRP A 11 8.29 5.72 22.91
C TRP A 11 8.51 5.64 24.43
N GLN A 12 8.91 4.49 24.97
CA GLN A 12 9.60 4.46 26.26
C GLN A 12 11.05 4.80 26.00
N VAL A 13 11.38 6.09 26.06
CA VAL A 13 12.77 6.55 26.12
C VAL A 13 12.91 7.34 27.41
N MET A 14 13.83 6.85 28.24
CA MET A 14 14.16 7.29 29.59
C MET A 14 14.17 8.81 29.76
N ASP A 15 13.66 9.27 30.91
CA ASP A 15 13.39 10.67 31.30
C ASP A 15 14.52 11.69 31.02
N ASP A 16 15.76 11.25 30.80
CA ASP A 16 16.91 12.13 30.52
C ASP A 16 17.09 12.51 29.04
N LEU A 17 16.50 11.78 28.09
CA LEU A 17 16.62 12.05 26.64
C LEU A 17 15.47 12.90 26.09
N GLU A 18 14.35 13.01 26.82
CA GLU A 18 13.14 13.73 26.40
C GLU A 18 13.44 15.21 26.10
N GLY A 19 14.31 15.87 26.85
CA GLY A 19 14.59 17.30 26.67
C GLY A 19 15.33 17.63 25.37
N LYS A 20 16.27 16.76 24.93
CA LYS A 20 17.18 17.05 23.82
C LYS A 20 16.54 16.81 22.45
N TYR A 21 15.65 15.82 22.34
CA TYR A 21 15.05 15.41 21.06
C TYR A 21 13.54 15.71 20.94
N LYS A 22 12.96 16.38 21.94
CA LYS A 22 11.51 16.68 21.98
C LYS A 22 11.02 17.37 20.71
N ARG A 23 11.80 18.34 20.21
CA ARG A 23 11.41 19.16 19.07
C ARG A 23 11.36 18.34 17.80
N GLU A 24 12.36 17.48 17.60
CA GLU A 24 12.50 16.57 16.47
C GLU A 24 11.37 15.52 16.48
N ILE A 25 11.09 14.93 17.65
CA ILE A 25 9.98 13.97 17.83
C ILE A 25 8.64 14.63 17.48
N VAL A 26 8.37 15.83 18.02
CA VAL A 26 7.13 16.57 17.74
C VAL A 26 7.05 16.97 16.26
N ALA A 27 8.15 17.40 15.65
CA ALA A 27 8.18 17.73 14.23
C ALA A 27 7.86 16.52 13.35
N TYR A 28 8.45 15.36 13.65
CA TYR A 28 8.17 14.11 12.95
C TYR A 28 6.72 13.68 13.10
N GLN A 29 6.18 13.68 14.34
CA GLN A 29 4.78 13.37 14.61
C GLN A 29 3.82 14.28 13.83
N ASN A 30 4.10 15.58 13.78
CA ASN A 30 3.31 16.54 13.01
C ASN A 30 3.38 16.26 11.50
N ALA A 31 4.55 15.89 10.97
CA ALA A 31 4.71 15.53 9.57
C ALA A 31 3.88 14.28 9.22
N ILE A 32 3.99 13.20 10.01
CA ILE A 32 3.20 11.98 9.83
C ILE A 32 1.70 12.26 9.93
N THR A 33 1.28 13.04 10.93
CA THR A 33 -0.14 13.39 11.13
C THR A 33 -0.71 14.10 9.90
N LYS A 34 0.07 14.99 9.26
CA LYS A 34 -0.35 15.65 8.02
C LYS A 34 -0.54 14.64 6.89
N VAL A 35 0.39 13.71 6.69
CA VAL A 35 0.30 12.68 5.64
C VAL A 35 -0.92 11.77 5.88
N LEU A 36 -1.10 11.27 7.11
CA LEU A 36 -2.27 10.45 7.48
C LEU A 36 -3.59 11.22 7.31
N THR A 37 -3.60 12.51 7.65
CA THR A 37 -4.77 13.37 7.43
C THR A 37 -5.10 13.47 5.94
N THR A 38 -4.11 13.63 5.07
CA THR A 38 -4.30 13.65 3.62
C THR A 38 -4.86 12.32 3.11
N ILE A 39 -4.29 11.18 3.54
CA ILE A 39 -4.79 9.85 3.21
C ILE A 39 -6.27 9.71 3.59
N SER A 40 -6.62 10.16 4.80
CA SER A 40 -7.99 10.09 5.33
C SER A 40 -9.01 10.96 4.58
N ARG A 41 -8.63 11.76 3.58
CA ARG A 41 -9.58 12.55 2.78
C ARG A 41 -10.30 11.73 1.70
N THR A 42 -9.76 10.56 1.35
CA THR A 42 -10.34 9.67 0.34
C THR A 42 -11.15 8.55 0.99
N SER A 43 -12.16 8.01 0.31
CA SER A 43 -12.96 6.89 0.86
C SER A 43 -12.10 5.65 1.11
N ILE A 44 -11.20 5.33 0.17
CA ILE A 44 -10.29 4.18 0.31
C ILE A 44 -9.26 4.38 1.43
N GLY A 45 -8.72 5.60 1.60
CA GLY A 45 -7.81 5.91 2.70
C GLY A 45 -8.48 5.86 4.07
N LYS A 46 -9.71 6.38 4.20
CA LYS A 46 -10.50 6.19 5.44
C LYS A 46 -10.71 4.72 5.76
N GLN A 47 -11.08 3.93 4.74
CA GLN A 47 -11.33 2.51 4.93
C GLN A 47 -10.08 1.77 5.36
N LEU A 48 -8.94 1.99 4.68
CA LEU A 48 -7.65 1.40 5.05
C LEU A 48 -7.30 1.69 6.52
N LEU A 49 -7.33 2.97 6.92
CA LEU A 49 -7.00 3.38 8.28
C LEU A 49 -7.95 2.76 9.32
N SER A 50 -9.23 2.58 8.99
CA SER A 50 -10.20 1.93 9.88
C SER A 50 -10.01 0.41 10.02
N MET A 51 -9.35 -0.22 9.06
CA MET A 51 -9.09 -1.66 9.04
C MET A 51 -7.78 -2.03 9.74
N ILE A 52 -6.91 -1.07 10.03
CA ILE A 52 -5.71 -1.31 10.85
C ILE A 52 -6.15 -1.55 12.29
N GLY A 53 -5.90 -2.76 12.80
CA GLY A 53 -6.33 -3.16 14.14
C GLY A 53 -5.79 -4.53 14.52
N GLY A 54 -5.88 -4.90 15.79
CA GLY A 54 -5.40 -6.19 16.30
C GLY A 54 -3.96 -6.18 16.80
N GLN A 55 -3.07 -5.40 16.19
CA GLN A 55 -1.69 -5.19 16.66
C GLN A 55 -1.31 -3.70 16.63
N LYS A 56 -0.37 -3.30 17.49
CA LYS A 56 0.16 -1.93 17.48
C LYS A 56 0.97 -1.70 16.20
N VAL A 57 0.70 -0.58 15.53
CA VAL A 57 1.47 -0.12 14.36
C VAL A 57 2.23 1.14 14.77
N TYR A 58 3.53 1.16 14.48
CA TYR A 58 4.43 2.27 14.74
C TYR A 58 4.97 2.81 13.42
N ILE A 59 4.87 4.12 13.20
CA ILE A 59 5.58 4.78 12.09
C ILE A 59 6.83 5.43 12.68
N ILE A 60 7.99 4.96 12.25
CA ILE A 60 9.30 5.32 12.82
C ILE A 60 10.16 6.04 11.77
N PRO A 61 11.03 6.98 12.20
CA PRO A 61 11.95 7.65 11.29
C PRO A 61 12.86 6.65 10.59
N GLN A 62 13.10 6.87 9.30
CA GLN A 62 14.05 6.10 8.52
C GLN A 62 15.49 6.58 8.82
N GLU A 63 16.41 5.65 9.04
CA GLU A 63 17.80 5.96 9.42
C GLU A 63 18.67 6.42 8.22
N SER A 64 18.30 6.04 6.99
CA SER A 64 19.02 6.38 5.77
C SER A 64 18.07 6.55 4.60
N ASP A 65 18.45 7.34 3.61
CA ASP A 65 17.74 7.44 2.33
C ASP A 65 17.54 6.05 1.70
N GLY A 66 16.35 5.79 1.15
CA GLY A 66 15.99 4.49 0.59
C GLY A 66 14.48 4.23 0.58
N PRO A 67 14.05 3.03 0.17
CA PRO A 67 12.63 2.68 0.15
C PRO A 67 12.06 2.63 1.57
N ALA A 68 10.80 3.04 1.71
CA ALA A 68 10.03 2.79 2.92
C ALA A 68 9.87 1.28 3.12
N ARG A 69 9.71 0.85 4.36
CA ARG A 69 9.60 -0.58 4.69
C ARG A 69 8.64 -0.82 5.84
N THR A 70 7.78 -1.81 5.69
CA THR A 70 6.94 -2.34 6.76
C THR A 70 7.43 -3.71 7.19
N GLY A 71 7.50 -3.94 8.50
CA GLY A 71 7.88 -5.23 9.06
C GLY A 71 7.11 -5.57 10.33
N LEU A 72 6.91 -6.87 10.56
CA LEU A 72 6.40 -7.40 11.82
C LEU A 72 7.59 -7.81 12.70
N TYR A 73 7.60 -7.35 13.95
CA TYR A 73 8.68 -7.55 14.90
C TYR A 73 8.25 -8.51 16.00
N SER A 74 9.16 -9.38 16.44
CA SER A 74 8.89 -10.31 17.53
C SER A 74 8.82 -9.60 18.88
N ASP A 75 8.27 -10.26 19.90
CA ASP A 75 8.17 -9.70 21.25
C ASP A 75 9.55 -9.35 21.83
N GLU A 76 10.59 -10.14 21.52
CA GLU A 76 11.97 -9.85 21.91
C GLU A 76 12.51 -8.57 21.26
N GLN A 77 11.97 -8.19 20.11
CA GLN A 77 12.31 -6.95 19.41
C GLN A 77 11.43 -5.77 19.83
N GLY A 78 10.52 -5.96 20.81
CA GLY A 78 9.56 -4.96 21.28
C GLY A 78 8.17 -5.07 20.66
N GLY A 79 7.94 -6.08 19.82
CA GLY A 79 6.65 -6.43 19.24
C GLY A 79 6.07 -5.41 18.25
N GLY A 80 4.95 -5.81 17.64
CA GLY A 80 4.13 -4.99 16.77
C GLY A 80 4.69 -4.78 15.37
N ILE A 81 4.03 -3.90 14.63
CA ILE A 81 4.31 -3.62 13.22
C ILE A 81 5.01 -2.28 13.14
N ARG A 82 6.10 -2.19 12.37
CA ARG A 82 6.84 -0.95 12.18
C ARG A 82 6.92 -0.57 10.72
N ILE A 83 6.62 0.69 10.45
CA ILE A 83 6.76 1.34 9.15
C ILE A 83 7.94 2.31 9.26
N SER A 84 9.06 1.97 8.64
CA SER A 84 10.22 2.86 8.50
C SER A 84 9.95 3.85 7.37
N PHE A 85 9.82 5.13 7.70
CA PHE A 85 9.35 6.15 6.77
C PHE A 85 9.94 7.53 7.03
N SER A 86 10.37 8.20 5.96
CA SER A 86 10.86 9.59 6.00
C SER A 86 9.99 10.52 5.15
N PRO A 87 9.06 11.30 5.76
CA PRO A 87 8.26 12.27 5.04
C PRO A 87 9.10 13.32 4.32
N GLU A 88 10.22 13.71 4.91
CA GLU A 88 11.17 14.67 4.34
C GLU A 88 11.83 14.13 3.08
N TYR A 89 12.30 12.87 3.12
CA TYR A 89 12.85 12.21 1.94
C TYR A 89 11.78 12.15 0.84
N PHE A 90 10.63 11.52 1.10
CA PHE A 90 9.59 11.35 0.09
C PHE A 90 8.89 12.63 -0.37
N SER A 91 9.06 13.77 0.33
CA SER A 91 8.59 15.08 -0.14
C SER A 91 9.59 15.80 -1.06
N ARG A 92 10.88 15.45 -0.98
CA ARG A 92 11.96 16.03 -1.81
C ARG A 92 12.30 15.18 -3.02
N VAL A 93 12.05 13.89 -2.88
CA VAL A 93 12.34 12.84 -3.84
C VAL A 93 11.28 12.93 -4.95
N TYR A 94 11.39 13.98 -5.76
CA TYR A 94 10.82 14.02 -7.10
C TYR A 94 11.78 13.26 -8.02
N ILE A 95 11.76 11.93 -7.96
CA ILE A 95 12.63 11.12 -8.82
C ILE A 95 11.92 10.89 -10.15
N GLY A 96 11.79 11.97 -10.93
CA GLY A 96 11.44 11.93 -12.35
C GLY A 96 10.23 11.06 -12.71
N PRO A 97 10.10 10.66 -13.98
CA PRO A 97 9.01 9.81 -14.41
C PRO A 97 9.11 8.39 -13.87
N SER A 98 10.23 7.98 -13.23
CA SER A 98 10.69 6.58 -13.24
C SER A 98 10.82 5.85 -11.91
N SER A 99 10.30 6.40 -10.81
CA SER A 99 10.29 5.64 -9.56
C SER A 99 9.06 5.88 -8.70
N VAL A 100 8.83 4.88 -7.87
CA VAL A 100 7.67 4.61 -7.03
C VAL A 100 7.27 5.82 -6.18
N GLY A 101 5.98 6.16 -6.13
CA GLY A 101 5.38 7.04 -5.11
C GLY A 101 5.80 8.52 -5.17
N SER A 102 5.49 9.26 -6.26
CA SER A 102 5.84 10.69 -6.38
C SER A 102 5.28 11.59 -5.28
N ALA A 103 4.29 11.10 -4.51
CA ALA A 103 3.78 11.81 -3.37
C ALA A 103 3.97 10.99 -2.09
N VAL A 104 4.48 11.67 -1.05
CA VAL A 104 4.71 11.13 0.30
C VAL A 104 3.53 10.31 0.82
N GLU A 105 2.30 10.72 0.51
CA GLU A 105 1.08 10.00 0.88
C GLU A 105 0.82 8.70 0.12
N ASP A 106 1.27 8.54 -1.14
CA ASP A 106 1.11 7.27 -1.87
C ASP A 106 2.05 6.22 -1.31
N THR A 107 3.30 6.60 -1.01
CA THR A 107 4.28 5.73 -0.37
C THR A 107 3.80 5.30 1.01
N LEU A 108 3.32 6.24 1.84
CA LEU A 108 2.79 5.85 3.14
C LEU A 108 1.51 5.01 3.00
N PHE A 109 0.65 5.28 2.02
CA PHE A 109 -0.54 4.44 1.77
C PHE A 109 -0.13 3.00 1.43
N HIS A 110 0.85 2.81 0.55
CA HIS A 110 1.39 1.49 0.21
C HIS A 110 1.84 0.73 1.46
N GLU A 111 2.66 1.36 2.30
CA GLU A 111 3.13 0.74 3.55
C GLU A 111 2.00 0.45 4.54
N LEU A 112 0.98 1.32 4.59
CA LEU A 112 -0.19 1.09 5.43
C LEU A 112 -1.02 -0.11 4.95
N VAL A 113 -1.02 -0.46 3.66
CA VAL A 113 -1.64 -1.70 3.17
C VAL A 113 -0.92 -2.91 3.76
N HIS A 114 0.41 -2.93 3.75
CA HIS A 114 1.21 -3.98 4.39
C HIS A 114 0.90 -4.06 5.89
N ALA A 115 0.89 -2.92 6.58
CA ALA A 115 0.61 -2.87 8.01
C ALA A 115 -0.80 -3.35 8.35
N MET A 116 -1.80 -2.97 7.56
CA MET A 116 -3.18 -3.46 7.70
C MET A 116 -3.21 -4.98 7.57
N ARG A 117 -2.55 -5.55 6.56
CA ARG A 117 -2.53 -6.99 6.34
C ARG A 117 -1.79 -7.74 7.44
N TYR A 118 -0.65 -7.23 7.93
CA TYR A 118 0.02 -7.78 9.11
C TYR A 118 -0.88 -7.73 10.35
N SER A 119 -1.53 -6.60 10.61
CA SER A 119 -2.32 -6.38 11.83
C SER A 119 -3.50 -7.35 11.94
N ASN A 120 -4.02 -7.80 10.80
CA ASN A 120 -5.15 -8.72 10.69
C ASN A 120 -4.76 -10.18 10.40
N ASN A 121 -3.48 -10.54 10.49
CA ASN A 121 -2.97 -11.88 10.12
C ASN A 121 -3.41 -12.28 8.69
N ARG A 122 -3.32 -11.33 7.75
CA ARG A 122 -3.70 -11.48 6.34
C ARG A 122 -2.50 -11.44 5.38
N TYR A 123 -1.28 -11.36 5.91
CA TYR A 123 -0.04 -11.33 5.15
C TYR A 123 0.34 -12.75 4.70
N PHE A 124 0.12 -13.07 3.43
CA PHE A 124 0.31 -14.38 2.84
C PHE A 124 0.97 -14.24 1.45
N PRO A 125 2.25 -13.84 1.39
CA PRO A 125 2.94 -13.63 0.13
C PRO A 125 3.01 -14.90 -0.69
N ARG A 126 2.65 -14.78 -1.97
CA ARG A 126 2.86 -15.77 -3.01
C ARG A 126 3.88 -15.24 -3.98
N ASN A 127 4.71 -16.14 -4.48
CA ASN A 127 5.67 -15.79 -5.52
C ASN A 127 4.92 -15.48 -6.81
N LEU A 128 5.26 -14.37 -7.43
CA LEU A 128 4.83 -14.00 -8.77
C LEU A 128 5.98 -14.21 -9.75
N SER A 129 5.65 -14.66 -10.96
CA SER A 129 6.58 -14.67 -12.09
C SER A 129 7.01 -13.25 -12.49
N SER A 130 6.14 -12.25 -12.32
CA SER A 130 6.44 -10.85 -12.64
C SER A 130 7.53 -10.27 -11.72
N PRO A 131 8.65 -9.76 -12.28
CA PRO A 131 9.69 -9.07 -11.50
C PRO A 131 9.25 -7.70 -11.01
N ASP A 132 8.25 -7.10 -11.64
CA ASP A 132 7.84 -5.71 -11.39
C ASP A 132 7.26 -5.52 -9.99
N PHE A 133 6.84 -6.59 -9.32
CA PHE A 133 6.33 -6.57 -7.96
C PHE A 133 7.28 -7.28 -6.98
N ASN A 134 8.59 -7.20 -7.21
CA ASN A 134 9.60 -7.94 -6.44
C ASN A 134 9.31 -9.45 -6.36
N HIS A 135 8.70 -10.01 -7.41
CA HIS A 135 8.21 -11.40 -7.45
C HIS A 135 7.23 -11.74 -6.31
N ASN A 136 6.46 -10.77 -5.80
CA ASN A 136 5.67 -10.94 -4.58
C ASN A 136 4.23 -10.40 -4.72
N SER A 137 3.25 -11.24 -4.42
CA SER A 137 1.83 -10.88 -4.45
C SER A 137 1.44 -9.81 -3.43
N GLU A 138 2.20 -9.65 -2.33
CA GLU A 138 1.98 -8.60 -1.32
C GLU A 138 2.33 -7.22 -1.86
N GLU A 139 3.45 -7.11 -2.56
CA GLU A 139 3.85 -5.87 -3.24
C GLU A 139 2.83 -5.53 -4.33
N PHE A 140 2.36 -6.54 -5.08
CA PHE A 140 1.31 -6.35 -6.08
C PHE A 140 0.04 -5.73 -5.48
N ILE A 141 -0.54 -6.31 -4.42
CA ILE A 141 -1.77 -5.79 -3.83
C ILE A 141 -1.57 -4.39 -3.23
N ALA A 142 -0.42 -4.15 -2.59
CA ALA A 142 -0.09 -2.84 -2.04
C ALA A 142 0.03 -1.77 -3.14
N GLU A 143 0.68 -2.08 -4.27
CA GLU A 143 0.77 -1.18 -5.42
C GLU A 143 -0.59 -0.94 -6.09
N GLN A 144 -1.39 -1.98 -6.32
CA GLN A 144 -2.70 -1.81 -6.96
C GLN A 144 -3.63 -0.95 -6.10
N LEU A 145 -3.66 -1.16 -4.78
CA LEU A 145 -4.45 -0.32 -3.87
C LEU A 145 -3.88 1.10 -3.75
N ALA A 146 -2.56 1.27 -3.74
CA ALA A 146 -1.93 2.59 -3.78
C ALA A 146 -2.29 3.34 -5.07
N ASN A 147 -2.36 2.68 -6.23
CA ASN A 147 -2.80 3.29 -7.48
C ASN A 147 -4.29 3.65 -7.48
N VAL A 148 -5.15 2.85 -6.84
CA VAL A 148 -6.54 3.22 -6.59
C VAL A 148 -6.61 4.47 -5.72
N TYR A 149 -5.84 4.52 -4.62
CA TYR A 149 -5.76 5.71 -3.77
C TYR A 149 -5.25 6.93 -4.54
N HIS A 150 -4.17 6.79 -5.31
CA HIS A 150 -3.62 7.83 -6.16
C HIS A 150 -4.69 8.40 -7.11
N SER A 151 -5.38 7.51 -7.83
CA SER A 151 -6.49 7.90 -8.73
C SER A 151 -7.65 8.60 -8.00
N SER A 152 -7.92 8.23 -6.74
CA SER A 152 -8.96 8.88 -5.91
C SER A 152 -8.65 10.34 -5.54
N ARG A 153 -7.42 10.78 -5.76
CA ARG A 153 -7.00 12.16 -5.62
C ARG A 153 -7.06 12.94 -6.94
N GLY A 154 -7.63 12.33 -7.99
CA GLY A 154 -7.89 12.98 -9.28
C GLY A 154 -6.72 12.93 -10.27
N THR A 155 -5.73 12.09 -10.04
CA THR A 155 -4.58 11.93 -10.93
C THR A 155 -4.85 10.89 -12.02
N SER A 156 -4.19 11.04 -13.17
CA SER A 156 -4.36 10.22 -14.38
C SER A 156 -3.16 9.34 -14.74
N ASP A 157 -2.07 9.52 -14.02
CA ASP A 157 -0.80 8.82 -14.21
C ASP A 157 -0.59 7.93 -12.98
N PHE A 158 -0.35 6.63 -13.18
CA PHE A 158 -0.33 5.62 -12.12
C PHE A 158 1.06 5.01 -11.99
N LEU A 159 1.42 4.57 -10.79
CA LEU A 159 2.69 3.91 -10.52
C LEU A 159 2.79 2.61 -11.31
N SER A 160 3.81 2.51 -12.14
CA SER A 160 4.11 1.38 -13.02
C SER A 160 5.61 1.11 -13.01
N LYS A 161 6.04 0.12 -12.23
CA LYS A 161 7.45 -0.34 -12.28
C LYS A 161 7.82 -0.93 -13.64
N TYR A 162 6.86 -1.54 -14.33
CA TYR A 162 7.03 -2.16 -15.65
C TYR A 162 7.23 -1.18 -16.81
N TYR A 163 6.65 0.02 -16.75
CA TYR A 163 6.98 1.11 -17.69
C TYR A 163 8.12 1.98 -17.18
N GLY A 164 8.82 1.54 -16.13
CA GLY A 164 9.90 2.27 -15.49
C GLY A 164 9.41 3.65 -15.07
N GLY A 165 8.24 3.74 -14.43
CA GLY A 165 7.65 5.02 -14.08
C GLY A 165 6.15 5.18 -13.89
N TYR A 166 5.60 6.22 -14.50
CA TYR A 166 4.16 6.46 -14.55
C TYR A 166 3.56 5.91 -15.84
N ALA A 167 2.37 5.34 -15.73
CA ALA A 167 1.61 4.88 -16.87
C ALA A 167 0.14 5.30 -16.77
N ARG A 168 -0.48 5.56 -17.92
CA ARG A 168 -1.90 5.89 -17.97
C ARG A 168 -2.75 4.65 -17.75
N LYS A 169 -4.02 4.84 -17.38
CA LYS A 169 -4.98 3.75 -17.14
C LYS A 169 -4.92 2.67 -18.22
N LYS A 170 -4.93 3.06 -19.50
CA LYS A 170 -4.91 2.13 -20.63
C LYS A 170 -3.68 1.21 -20.59
N GLN A 171 -2.50 1.80 -20.47
CA GLN A 171 -1.23 1.07 -20.38
C GLN A 171 -1.20 0.15 -19.16
N MET A 172 -1.75 0.63 -18.03
CA MET A 172 -1.82 -0.19 -16.83
C MET A 172 -2.67 -1.45 -17.06
N TYR A 173 -3.81 -1.31 -17.74
CA TYR A 173 -4.74 -2.40 -18.01
C TYR A 173 -4.18 -3.37 -19.05
N GLU A 174 -3.54 -2.86 -20.12
CA GLU A 174 -2.86 -3.69 -21.13
C GLU A 174 -1.85 -4.64 -20.47
N TYR A 175 -1.02 -4.13 -19.56
CA TYR A 175 -0.07 -4.97 -18.81
C TYR A 175 -0.75 -6.02 -17.91
N LEU A 176 -1.84 -5.67 -17.23
CA LEU A 176 -2.60 -6.63 -16.42
C LEU A 176 -3.25 -7.71 -17.30
N GLU A 177 -3.82 -7.33 -18.45
CA GLU A 177 -4.45 -8.23 -19.42
C GLU A 177 -3.42 -9.21 -20.01
N GLU A 178 -2.17 -8.79 -20.19
CA GLU A 178 -1.08 -9.61 -20.69
C GLU A 178 -0.60 -10.69 -19.70
N SER A 179 -1.00 -10.64 -18.42
CA SER A 179 -0.58 -11.60 -17.41
C SER A 179 -1.75 -12.28 -16.69
N ALA A 180 -2.00 -13.54 -17.08
CA ALA A 180 -2.97 -14.43 -16.42
C ALA A 180 -2.74 -14.50 -14.89
N GLU A 181 -1.48 -14.56 -14.46
CA GLU A 181 -1.09 -14.62 -13.05
C GLU A 181 -1.56 -13.37 -12.27
N LEU A 182 -1.40 -12.17 -12.83
CA LEU A 182 -1.81 -10.93 -12.18
C LEU A 182 -3.34 -10.81 -12.11
N VAL A 183 -4.05 -11.28 -13.13
CA VAL A 183 -5.53 -11.32 -13.10
C VAL A 183 -6.04 -12.35 -12.09
N TYR A 184 -5.35 -13.49 -11.94
CA TYR A 184 -5.62 -14.44 -10.85
C TYR A 184 -5.37 -13.82 -9.46
N ALA A 185 -4.30 -13.03 -9.30
CA ALA A 185 -4.04 -12.30 -8.06
C ALA A 185 -5.18 -11.33 -7.73
N ILE A 186 -5.67 -10.57 -8.71
CA ILE A 186 -6.84 -9.68 -8.53
C ILE A 186 -8.06 -10.49 -8.09
N ARG A 187 -8.36 -11.62 -8.75
CA ARG A 187 -9.46 -12.52 -8.36
C ARG A 187 -9.32 -13.00 -6.92
N PHE A 188 -8.13 -13.45 -6.54
CA PHE A 188 -7.83 -13.93 -5.21
C PHE A 188 -8.10 -12.85 -4.16
N TYR A 189 -7.59 -11.63 -4.36
CA TYR A 189 -7.79 -10.54 -3.41
C TYR A 189 -9.24 -10.05 -3.37
N LEU A 190 -9.98 -10.10 -4.49
CA LEU A 190 -11.43 -9.85 -4.47
C LEU A 190 -12.19 -10.88 -3.61
N GLN A 191 -11.66 -12.08 -3.42
CA GLN A 191 -12.28 -13.11 -2.59
C GLN A 191 -11.81 -13.04 -1.14
N SER A 192 -10.54 -12.69 -0.90
CA SER A 192 -9.90 -12.82 0.41
C SER A 192 -9.69 -11.50 1.15
N GLU A 193 -9.52 -10.37 0.47
CA GLU A 193 -9.06 -9.10 1.04
C GLU A 193 -10.21 -8.05 1.16
N PRO A 194 -10.66 -7.72 2.39
CA PRO A 194 -11.70 -6.73 2.64
C PRO A 194 -11.45 -5.38 1.97
N LEU A 195 -10.21 -4.88 1.95
CA LEU A 195 -9.93 -3.59 1.34
C LEU A 195 -10.06 -3.61 -0.19
N ALA A 196 -9.67 -4.72 -0.83
CA ALA A 196 -9.87 -4.93 -2.26
C ALA A 196 -11.36 -5.05 -2.62
N LYS A 197 -12.13 -5.76 -1.79
CA LYS A 197 -13.60 -5.82 -1.92
C LYS A 197 -14.23 -4.44 -1.79
N PHE A 198 -13.78 -3.64 -0.83
CA PHE A 198 -14.24 -2.27 -0.68
C PHE A 198 -13.87 -1.42 -1.90
N ALA A 199 -12.62 -1.51 -2.38
CA ALA A 199 -12.17 -0.82 -3.58
C ALA A 199 -13.06 -1.16 -4.78
N ALA A 200 -13.43 -2.43 -4.96
CA ALA A 200 -14.30 -2.86 -6.06
C ALA A 200 -15.69 -2.20 -6.06
N MET A 201 -16.20 -1.76 -4.91
CA MET A 201 -17.50 -1.09 -4.80
C MET A 201 -17.44 0.42 -5.13
N LEU A 202 -16.24 0.99 -5.26
CA LEU A 202 -16.05 2.41 -5.49
C LEU A 202 -16.38 2.82 -6.94
N GLN A 203 -17.40 3.65 -7.12
CA GLN A 203 -17.77 4.22 -8.43
C GLN A 203 -16.70 5.16 -9.00
N GLN A 204 -15.97 5.84 -8.12
CA GLN A 204 -14.77 6.60 -8.40
C GLN A 204 -13.66 6.04 -7.51
N PRO A 205 -12.45 5.81 -8.03
CA PRO A 205 -11.84 6.60 -9.11
C PRO A 205 -11.72 5.90 -10.47
N ALA A 206 -11.10 6.60 -11.43
CA ALA A 206 -10.97 6.16 -12.81
C ALA A 206 -10.16 4.86 -12.94
N TYR A 207 -9.01 4.75 -12.29
CA TYR A 207 -8.22 3.51 -12.22
C TYR A 207 -8.69 2.65 -11.06
N ASN A 208 -9.21 1.46 -11.36
CA ASN A 208 -9.65 0.50 -10.35
C ASN A 208 -9.73 -0.93 -10.92
N PRO A 209 -8.64 -1.70 -10.86
CA PRO A 209 -8.60 -3.04 -11.42
C PRO A 209 -9.48 -4.03 -10.65
N PHE A 210 -9.81 -3.74 -9.38
CA PHE A 210 -10.71 -4.58 -8.58
C PHE A 210 -12.16 -4.44 -9.02
N ARG A 211 -12.61 -3.21 -9.29
CA ARG A 211 -13.95 -2.95 -9.86
C ARG A 211 -14.04 -3.48 -11.29
N ASP A 212 -13.00 -3.22 -12.08
CA ASP A 212 -12.98 -3.51 -13.52
C ASP A 212 -12.51 -4.96 -13.81
N TYR A 213 -12.45 -5.82 -12.79
CA TYR A 213 -11.93 -7.18 -12.88
C TYR A 213 -12.57 -8.03 -13.98
N LYS A 214 -13.89 -7.91 -14.19
CA LYS A 214 -14.56 -8.68 -15.24
C LYS A 214 -14.11 -8.30 -16.65
N GLU A 215 -13.83 -7.01 -16.87
CA GLU A 215 -13.26 -6.56 -18.15
C GLU A 215 -11.84 -7.11 -18.34
N LEU A 216 -11.02 -7.08 -17.28
CA LEU A 216 -9.67 -7.65 -17.31
C LEU A 216 -9.71 -9.16 -17.57
N GLU A 217 -10.57 -9.91 -16.88
CA GLU A 217 -10.74 -11.34 -17.09
C GLU A 217 -11.15 -11.66 -18.53
N ASP A 218 -12.08 -10.90 -19.10
CA ASP A 218 -12.58 -11.10 -20.46
C ASP A 218 -11.54 -10.82 -21.56
N LYS A 219 -10.57 -9.96 -21.29
CA LYS A 219 -9.52 -9.58 -22.24
C LYS A 219 -8.20 -10.31 -22.02
N SER A 220 -8.00 -10.86 -20.83
CA SER A 220 -6.72 -11.46 -20.45
C SER A 220 -6.44 -12.81 -21.10
N TYR A 221 -5.16 -13.19 -21.08
CA TYR A 221 -4.68 -14.53 -21.42
C TYR A 221 -5.33 -15.67 -20.63
N LEU A 222 -6.11 -15.40 -19.57
CA LEU A 222 -6.91 -16.41 -18.87
C LEU A 222 -7.85 -17.20 -19.79
N ARG A 223 -8.31 -16.59 -20.89
CA ARG A 223 -9.11 -17.30 -21.89
C ARG A 223 -8.30 -18.32 -22.70
N MET A 224 -6.98 -18.20 -22.71
CA MET A 224 -6.05 -19.07 -23.44
C MET A 224 -5.45 -20.18 -22.56
N PHE A 225 -5.50 -20.03 -21.22
CA PHE A 225 -4.99 -21.02 -20.26
C PHE A 225 -6.02 -21.28 -19.14
N PRO A 226 -6.73 -22.44 -19.17
CA PRO A 226 -7.81 -22.72 -18.23
C PRO A 226 -7.34 -22.81 -16.77
N SER A 227 -8.31 -22.70 -15.86
CA SER A 227 -8.13 -22.47 -14.42
C SER A 227 -7.23 -23.45 -13.64
N ASP A 228 -6.76 -24.53 -14.25
CA ASP A 228 -6.02 -25.60 -13.59
C ASP A 228 -4.58 -25.21 -13.24
N ASP A 229 -4.06 -24.15 -13.88
CA ASP A 229 -2.75 -23.55 -13.60
C ASP A 229 -2.82 -22.31 -12.69
N ASP A 230 -3.94 -22.06 -12.00
CA ASP A 230 -4.08 -20.92 -11.09
C ASP A 230 -3.17 -21.07 -9.84
N PRO A 231 -2.11 -20.24 -9.67
CA PRO A 231 -1.22 -20.31 -8.53
C PRO A 231 -1.87 -19.85 -7.21
N PHE A 232 -3.08 -19.30 -7.28
CA PHE A 232 -3.88 -18.87 -6.13
C PHE A 232 -4.99 -19.87 -5.75
N LYS A 233 -5.16 -20.99 -6.46
CA LYS A 233 -6.19 -22.01 -6.17
C LYS A 233 -5.91 -22.89 -4.94
N LYS A 234 -4.65 -23.00 -4.49
CA LYS A 234 -4.28 -23.83 -3.32
C LYS A 234 -3.98 -22.95 -2.10
N PRO A 235 -4.48 -23.29 -0.90
CA PRO A 235 -4.30 -22.50 0.31
C PRO A 235 -2.82 -22.27 0.64
#